data_AF-A0A4S0GRS7-F1
#
_entry.id   AF-A0A4S0GRS7-F1
#
_cell.length_a   1.000
_cell.length_b   1.000
_cell.length_c   1.000
_cell.angle_alpha   90.00
_cell.angle_beta   90.00
_cell.angle_gamma   90.00
#
_symmetry.space_group_name_H-M   'P 1'
#
loop_
_entity.id
_entity.type
_entity.pdbx_description
1 polymer ?
#
loop_
_entity_poly.entity_id
_entity_poly.type
_entity_poly.pdbx_seq_one_letter_code
_entity_poly.pdbx_strand_id
1 'polypeptide(L)'
;MLIDSHCHLDFPDFAEERGTIVARALAAGIGRMVTISTRVKRFQQILEIAETFNEVYCSVGTHPHNAAEELDVTADELVRLSDHPKVVAIGEAGLDYFYDHAPREAQAEGFRTHIAAARRTGLPLVIHSRDADGDMAAILEDETGKGAFPFILHCFSSGRRLAEVGVALGGYVSFSGILTFKNSTDLRAIAADIPRDRLLVETDAPYLAPIPFRGKRNEPAYVVNTARVLADTIGVSETEIADITSENVFRLFTKMPRPAAG
;
A
#
# COMPACT_ATOMS: atom_id res chain seq x y z
N MET A 1 -2.22 8.94 -16.34
CA MET A 1 -1.51 9.42 -15.13
C MET A 1 -1.12 8.22 -14.28
N LEU A 2 -0.22 8.37 -13.32
CA LEU A 2 0.06 7.34 -12.32
C LEU A 2 -0.47 7.73 -10.94
N ILE A 3 -0.60 6.75 -10.06
CA ILE A 3 -0.94 6.92 -8.65
C ILE A 3 0.09 6.15 -7.84
N ASP A 4 0.67 6.80 -6.84
CA ASP A 4 1.50 6.12 -5.85
C ASP A 4 0.60 5.61 -4.72
N SER A 5 0.30 4.31 -4.70
CA SER A 5 -0.65 3.73 -3.73
C SER A 5 -0.09 3.57 -2.32
N HIS A 6 1.21 3.81 -2.11
CA HIS A 6 1.84 3.66 -0.79
C HIS A 6 3.11 4.49 -0.69
N CYS A 7 3.08 5.52 0.15
CA CYS A 7 4.27 6.25 0.60
C CYS A 7 4.11 6.74 2.04
N HIS A 8 5.19 7.20 2.66
CA HIS A 8 5.23 7.73 4.02
C HIS A 8 5.68 9.19 4.01
N LEU A 9 4.77 10.09 3.66
CA LEU A 9 5.06 11.53 3.62
C LEU A 9 5.27 12.11 5.03
N ASP A 10 4.84 11.40 6.07
CA ASP A 10 5.02 11.74 7.48
C ASP A 10 6.43 11.50 8.01
N PHE A 11 7.29 10.84 7.22
CA PHE A 11 8.66 10.59 7.65
C PHE A 11 9.39 11.91 7.97
N PRO A 12 10.11 12.02 9.10
CA PRO A 12 10.70 13.28 9.55
C PRO A 12 11.62 13.96 8.52
N ASP A 13 12.37 13.16 7.77
CA ASP A 13 13.31 13.64 6.74
C ASP A 13 12.60 14.38 5.58
N PHE A 14 11.28 14.23 5.43
CA PHE A 14 10.49 14.94 4.44
C PHE A 14 9.85 16.22 4.97
N ALA A 15 9.84 16.47 6.29
CA ALA A 15 9.03 17.52 6.89
C ALA A 15 9.26 18.92 6.27
N GLU A 16 10.52 19.31 6.09
CA GLU A 16 10.90 20.64 5.58
C GLU A 16 10.70 20.80 4.06
N GLU A 17 10.61 19.70 3.32
CA GLU A 17 10.55 19.71 1.85
C GLU A 17 9.32 19.00 1.26
N ARG A 18 8.37 18.63 2.11
CA ARG A 18 7.18 17.84 1.73
C ARG A 18 6.41 18.47 0.57
N GLY A 19 6.22 19.78 0.61
CA GLY A 19 5.58 20.51 -0.49
C GLY A 19 6.33 20.40 -1.81
N THR A 20 7.66 20.43 -1.77
CA THR A 20 8.51 20.24 -2.95
C THR A 20 8.48 18.80 -3.45
N ILE A 21 8.45 17.81 -2.56
CA ILE A 21 8.30 16.39 -2.91
C ILE A 21 6.99 16.14 -3.64
N VAL A 22 5.87 16.65 -3.09
CA VAL A 22 4.54 16.56 -3.72
C VAL A 22 4.55 17.26 -5.08
N ALA A 23 5.12 18.46 -5.18
CA ALA A 23 5.23 19.18 -6.45
C ALA A 23 6.04 18.40 -7.51
N ARG A 24 7.14 17.74 -7.12
CA ARG A 24 7.92 16.87 -8.03
C ARG A 24 7.10 15.67 -8.50
N ALA A 25 6.31 15.05 -7.62
CA ALA A 25 5.43 13.95 -7.98
C ALA A 25 4.39 14.39 -9.02
N LEU A 26 3.73 15.52 -8.80
CA LEU A 26 2.76 16.08 -9.75
C LEU A 26 3.42 16.38 -11.11
N ALA A 27 4.61 16.99 -11.10
CA ALA A 27 5.36 17.30 -12.33
C ALA A 27 5.80 16.03 -13.08
N ALA A 28 5.99 14.90 -12.39
CA ALA A 28 6.28 13.59 -12.98
C ALA A 28 5.02 12.82 -13.43
N GLY A 29 3.82 13.42 -13.32
CA GLY A 29 2.56 12.81 -13.78
C GLY A 29 1.89 11.89 -12.76
N ILE A 30 2.28 11.96 -11.47
CA ILE A 30 1.62 11.25 -10.37
C ILE A 30 0.45 12.09 -9.91
N GLY A 31 -0.77 11.70 -10.27
CA GLY A 31 -1.98 12.49 -10.02
C GLY A 31 -2.53 12.32 -8.60
N ARG A 32 -2.17 11.25 -7.90
CA ARG A 32 -2.61 10.93 -6.54
C ARG A 32 -1.51 10.19 -5.77
N MET A 33 -1.52 10.34 -4.45
CA MET A 33 -0.66 9.61 -3.51
C MET A 33 -1.48 9.16 -2.30
N VAL A 34 -1.16 7.99 -1.74
CA VAL A 34 -1.70 7.54 -0.46
C VAL A 34 -0.57 7.51 0.57
N THR A 35 -0.62 8.41 1.54
CA THR A 35 0.31 8.41 2.67
C THR A 35 -0.18 7.49 3.78
N ILE A 36 0.69 6.64 4.30
CA ILE A 36 0.28 5.47 5.07
C ILE A 36 0.53 5.67 6.56
N SER A 37 -0.52 5.44 7.35
CA SER A 37 -0.43 5.43 8.81
C SER A 37 0.23 4.14 9.29
N THR A 38 1.18 4.28 10.22
CA THR A 38 1.84 3.14 10.88
C THR A 38 1.47 3.02 12.36
N ARG A 39 0.79 4.03 12.92
CA ARG A 39 0.35 4.10 14.32
C ARG A 39 -0.93 4.93 14.41
N VAL A 40 -2.01 4.35 14.96
CA VAL A 40 -3.30 5.04 15.12
C VAL A 40 -3.20 6.19 16.11
N LYS A 41 -2.40 6.05 17.18
CA LYS A 41 -2.17 7.12 18.18
C LYS A 41 -1.48 8.35 17.60
N ARG A 42 -0.90 8.26 16.40
CA ARG A 42 -0.28 9.38 15.66
C ARG A 42 -1.06 9.78 14.40
N PHE A 43 -2.25 9.24 14.21
CA PHE A 43 -3.04 9.42 13.00
C PHE A 43 -3.31 10.90 12.66
N GLN A 44 -3.44 11.77 13.66
CA GLN A 44 -3.63 13.21 13.43
C GLN A 44 -2.53 13.83 12.55
N GLN A 45 -1.27 13.40 12.68
CA GLN A 45 -0.16 13.90 11.86
C GLN A 45 -0.32 13.48 10.39
N ILE A 46 -0.78 12.25 10.16
CA ILE A 46 -1.06 11.70 8.82
C ILE A 46 -2.22 12.48 8.18
N LEU A 47 -3.27 12.74 8.96
CA LEU A 47 -4.46 13.44 8.50
C LEU A 47 -4.13 14.87 8.07
N GLU A 48 -3.38 15.62 8.89
CA GLU A 48 -2.94 16.99 8.57
C GLU A 48 -2.16 17.07 7.25
N ILE A 49 -1.31 16.07 6.97
CA ILE A 49 -0.60 15.97 5.69
C ILE A 49 -1.59 15.77 4.53
N ALA A 50 -2.54 14.85 4.68
CA ALA A 50 -3.52 14.56 3.63
C ALA A 50 -4.48 15.74 3.38
N GLU A 51 -4.79 16.54 4.40
CA GLU A 51 -5.59 17.77 4.28
C GLU A 51 -4.84 18.91 3.60
N THR A 52 -3.51 18.97 3.76
CA THR A 52 -2.67 20.02 3.17
C THR A 52 -2.64 19.97 1.64
N PHE A 53 -2.73 18.77 1.05
CA PHE A 53 -2.60 18.58 -0.40
C PHE A 53 -3.86 17.93 -0.98
N ASN A 54 -4.40 18.47 -2.08
CA ASN A 54 -5.60 17.93 -2.71
C ASN A 54 -5.40 16.51 -3.25
N GLU A 55 -4.19 16.22 -3.71
CA GLU A 55 -3.80 14.98 -4.38
C GLU A 55 -3.36 13.87 -3.41
N VAL A 56 -3.18 14.20 -2.12
CA VAL A 56 -2.80 13.25 -1.08
C VAL A 56 -4.03 12.76 -0.32
N TYR A 57 -4.10 11.45 -0.16
CA TYR A 57 -5.07 10.72 0.67
C TYR A 57 -4.29 9.90 1.69
N CYS A 58 -4.96 9.32 2.67
CA CYS A 58 -4.29 8.52 3.69
C CYS A 58 -5.02 7.24 4.06
N SER A 59 -4.29 6.36 4.74
CA SER A 59 -4.83 5.24 5.48
C SER A 59 -4.85 5.53 6.99
N VAL A 60 -5.57 4.70 7.75
CA VAL A 60 -5.50 4.66 9.22
C VAL A 60 -5.25 3.24 9.70
N GLY A 61 -4.19 3.03 10.50
CA GLY A 61 -3.88 1.73 11.04
C GLY A 61 -2.56 1.63 11.82
N THR A 62 -2.27 0.42 12.27
CA THR A 62 -1.13 0.06 13.10
C THR A 62 -0.25 -0.96 12.38
N HIS A 63 0.95 -0.53 12.00
CA HIS A 63 1.96 -1.40 11.38
C HIS A 63 2.37 -2.52 12.35
N PRO A 64 2.68 -3.75 11.90
CA PRO A 64 3.01 -4.89 12.76
C PRO A 64 4.08 -4.59 13.83
N HIS A 65 5.12 -3.84 13.48
CA HIS A 65 6.15 -3.39 14.44
C HIS A 65 5.61 -2.64 15.67
N ASN A 66 4.46 -1.99 15.55
CA ASN A 66 3.85 -1.18 16.60
C ASN A 66 2.66 -1.88 17.28
N ALA A 67 2.32 -3.10 16.85
CA ALA A 67 1.09 -3.78 17.27
C ALA A 67 0.97 -3.95 18.80
N ALA A 68 2.09 -4.27 19.47
CA ALA A 68 2.13 -4.43 20.92
C ALA A 68 1.85 -3.13 21.71
N GLU A 69 2.07 -1.96 21.09
CA GLU A 69 1.83 -0.65 21.71
C GLU A 69 0.36 -0.19 21.55
N GLU A 70 -0.42 -0.84 20.68
CA GLU A 70 -1.74 -0.39 20.24
C GLU A 70 -2.79 -1.51 20.30
N LEU A 71 -2.64 -2.48 21.21
CA LEU A 71 -3.66 -3.53 21.46
C LEU A 71 -5.02 -2.97 21.94
N ASP A 72 -5.04 -1.72 22.41
CA ASP A 72 -6.24 -0.99 22.79
C ASP A 72 -7.01 -0.40 21.60
N VAL A 73 -6.42 -0.41 20.39
CA VAL A 73 -7.10 0.02 19.16
C VAL A 73 -8.17 -1.00 18.79
N THR A 74 -9.40 -0.52 18.59
CA THR A 74 -10.54 -1.36 18.22
C THR A 74 -10.97 -1.14 16.77
N ALA A 75 -11.70 -2.11 16.21
CA ALA A 75 -12.31 -1.95 14.91
C ALA A 75 -13.32 -0.78 14.86
N ASP A 76 -14.01 -0.48 15.97
CA ASP A 76 -14.91 0.68 16.08
C ASP A 76 -14.16 2.00 15.92
N GLU A 77 -12.99 2.11 16.55
CA GLU A 77 -12.15 3.31 16.45
C GLU A 77 -11.61 3.51 15.02
N LEU A 78 -11.12 2.44 14.38
CA LEU A 78 -10.70 2.48 12.99
C LEU A 78 -11.83 2.90 12.04
N VAL A 79 -13.03 2.32 12.23
CA VAL A 79 -14.23 2.68 11.44
C VAL A 79 -14.55 4.16 11.62
N ARG A 80 -14.55 4.67 12.86
CA ARG A 80 -14.83 6.08 13.16
C ARG A 80 -13.82 7.02 12.51
N LEU A 81 -12.52 6.72 12.62
CA LEU A 81 -11.46 7.53 12.01
C LEU A 81 -11.54 7.51 10.48
N SER A 82 -11.94 6.37 9.91
CA SER A 82 -12.06 6.19 8.46
C SER A 82 -13.21 6.96 7.80
N ASP A 83 -14.12 7.55 8.59
CA ASP A 83 -15.24 8.35 8.06
C ASP A 83 -14.72 9.60 7.31
N HIS A 84 -13.59 10.15 7.76
CA HIS A 84 -12.99 11.35 7.16
C HIS A 84 -12.74 11.19 5.63
N PRO A 85 -13.11 12.15 4.77
CA PRO A 85 -13.05 11.99 3.31
C PRO A 85 -11.65 11.75 2.74
N LYS A 86 -10.60 12.19 3.45
CA LYS A 86 -9.20 11.92 3.07
C LYS A 86 -8.72 10.51 3.42
N VAL A 87 -9.43 9.78 4.28
CA VAL A 87 -9.10 8.41 4.63
C VAL A 87 -9.75 7.46 3.63
N VAL A 88 -8.92 6.77 2.85
CA VAL A 88 -9.33 5.92 1.73
C VAL A 88 -9.00 4.45 1.93
N ALA A 89 -8.33 4.10 3.03
CA ALA A 89 -7.91 2.74 3.34
C ALA A 89 -7.76 2.51 4.85
N ILE A 90 -7.81 1.24 5.25
CA ILE A 90 -7.40 0.76 6.57
C ILE A 90 -5.98 0.22 6.46
N GLY A 91 -5.18 0.36 7.51
CA GLY A 91 -3.79 -0.06 7.55
C GLY A 91 -2.80 1.12 7.56
N GLU A 92 -1.52 0.87 7.49
CA GLU A 92 -0.89 -0.43 7.23
C GLU A 92 -1.00 -1.37 8.43
N ALA A 93 -1.31 -2.64 8.17
CA ALA A 93 -1.34 -3.69 9.19
C ALA A 93 -0.94 -5.03 8.55
N GLY A 94 -0.55 -6.02 9.35
CA GLY A 94 -0.15 -7.31 8.81
C GLY A 94 0.87 -8.01 9.69
N LEU A 95 1.84 -8.70 9.08
CA LEU A 95 2.83 -9.52 9.77
C LEU A 95 4.25 -9.23 9.25
N ASP A 96 5.18 -8.98 10.16
CA ASP A 96 6.62 -8.89 9.89
C ASP A 96 7.39 -9.80 10.85
N TYR A 97 7.85 -10.95 10.34
CA TYR A 97 8.65 -11.92 11.09
C TYR A 97 10.15 -11.79 10.82
N PHE A 98 10.54 -10.87 9.93
CA PHE A 98 11.94 -10.62 9.62
C PHE A 98 12.58 -9.73 10.68
N TYR A 99 11.96 -8.60 11.00
CA TYR A 99 12.43 -7.70 12.06
C TYR A 99 11.89 -8.09 13.44
N ASP A 100 10.71 -8.74 13.48
CA ASP A 100 10.09 -9.33 14.68
C ASP A 100 10.06 -8.37 15.89
N HIS A 101 9.77 -7.09 15.63
CA HIS A 101 9.80 -6.02 16.64
C HIS A 101 8.62 -6.04 17.61
N ALA A 102 7.59 -6.84 17.33
CA ALA A 102 6.45 -7.06 18.22
C ALA A 102 6.11 -8.56 18.26
N PRO A 103 5.59 -9.09 19.38
CA PRO A 103 5.18 -10.49 19.46
C PRO A 103 4.19 -10.86 18.36
N ARG A 104 4.40 -12.01 17.70
CA ARG A 104 3.57 -12.46 16.58
C ARG A 104 2.07 -12.50 16.89
N GLU A 105 1.71 -12.89 18.10
CA GLU A 105 0.30 -12.87 18.56
C GLU A 105 -0.28 -11.45 18.55
N ALA A 106 0.47 -10.44 18.99
CA ALA A 106 0.03 -9.06 18.94
C ALA A 106 -0.11 -8.56 17.50
N GLN A 107 0.81 -8.94 16.60
CA GLN A 107 0.70 -8.63 15.17
C GLN A 107 -0.56 -9.26 14.56
N ALA A 108 -0.82 -10.53 14.88
CA ALA A 108 -1.96 -11.27 14.35
C ALA A 108 -3.31 -10.79 14.93
N GLU A 109 -3.35 -10.37 16.20
CA GLU A 109 -4.51 -9.71 16.82
C GLU A 109 -4.78 -8.36 16.14
N GLY A 110 -3.74 -7.51 16.04
CA GLY A 110 -3.82 -6.23 15.35
C GLY A 110 -4.31 -6.39 13.91
N PHE A 111 -3.74 -7.33 13.16
CA PHE A 111 -4.13 -7.60 11.78
C PHE A 111 -5.61 -8.00 11.67
N ARG A 112 -6.11 -8.91 12.52
CA ARG A 112 -7.54 -9.29 12.54
C ARG A 112 -8.45 -8.13 12.92
N THR A 113 -8.04 -7.26 13.83
CA THR A 113 -8.78 -6.04 14.18
C THR A 113 -8.93 -5.12 12.96
N HIS A 114 -7.86 -4.95 12.17
CA HIS A 114 -7.88 -4.14 10.95
C HIS A 114 -8.70 -4.78 9.84
N ILE A 115 -8.65 -6.11 9.70
CA ILE A 115 -9.54 -6.86 8.79
C ILE A 115 -11.02 -6.63 9.16
N ALA A 116 -11.36 -6.71 10.45
CA ALA A 116 -12.71 -6.45 10.91
C ALA A 116 -13.18 -5.03 10.57
N ALA A 117 -12.30 -4.03 10.69
CA ALA A 117 -12.59 -2.65 10.27
C ALA A 117 -12.79 -2.55 8.75
N ALA A 118 -11.87 -3.10 7.94
CA ALA A 118 -11.95 -3.09 6.48
C ALA A 118 -13.25 -3.76 5.96
N ARG A 119 -13.65 -4.88 6.57
CA ARG A 119 -14.92 -5.56 6.26
C ARG A 119 -16.14 -4.68 6.53
N ARG A 120 -16.12 -3.90 7.63
CA ARG A 120 -17.25 -3.04 8.03
C ARG A 120 -17.34 -1.77 7.19
N THR A 121 -16.22 -1.19 6.82
CA THR A 121 -16.16 0.06 6.05
C THR A 121 -16.25 -0.18 4.54
N GLY A 122 -15.86 -1.36 4.07
CA GLY A 122 -15.65 -1.64 2.66
C GLY A 122 -14.43 -0.93 2.08
N LEU A 123 -13.58 -0.33 2.91
CA LEU A 123 -12.32 0.27 2.49
C LEU A 123 -11.22 -0.79 2.40
N PRO A 124 -10.30 -0.67 1.42
CA PRO A 124 -9.22 -1.63 1.28
C PRO A 124 -8.31 -1.65 2.51
N LEU A 125 -7.93 -2.86 2.93
CA LEU A 125 -6.84 -3.06 3.88
C LEU A 125 -5.49 -3.04 3.15
N VAL A 126 -4.59 -2.16 3.55
CA VAL A 126 -3.18 -2.13 3.11
C VAL A 126 -2.39 -3.11 3.97
N ILE A 127 -1.94 -4.21 3.37
CA ILE A 127 -1.36 -5.36 4.08
C ILE A 127 0.15 -5.42 3.91
N HIS A 128 0.85 -5.33 5.04
CA HIS A 128 2.28 -5.61 5.14
C HIS A 128 2.51 -7.10 5.38
N SER A 129 3.39 -7.70 4.59
CA SER A 129 3.81 -9.09 4.78
C SER A 129 5.30 -9.22 4.55
N ARG A 130 6.01 -9.74 5.56
CA ARG A 130 7.43 -10.04 5.43
C ARG A 130 7.81 -11.28 6.23
N ASP A 131 8.39 -12.27 5.54
CA ASP A 131 8.77 -13.58 6.07
C ASP A 131 7.64 -14.31 6.83
N ALA A 132 6.38 -14.03 6.47
CA ALA A 132 5.18 -14.49 7.17
C ALA A 132 4.15 -15.15 6.24
N ASP A 133 4.55 -15.58 5.04
CA ASP A 133 3.65 -16.01 3.95
C ASP A 133 2.60 -17.06 4.37
N GLY A 134 3.01 -18.06 5.16
CA GLY A 134 2.12 -19.13 5.59
C GLY A 134 1.01 -18.64 6.51
N ASP A 135 1.37 -17.88 7.55
CA ASP A 135 0.41 -17.33 8.51
C ASP A 135 -0.45 -16.24 7.87
N MET A 136 0.14 -15.42 7.01
CA MET A 136 -0.58 -14.40 6.24
C MET A 136 -1.68 -15.03 5.38
N ALA A 137 -1.34 -16.07 4.61
CA ALA A 137 -2.32 -16.79 3.80
C ALA A 137 -3.42 -17.43 4.67
N ALA A 138 -3.06 -18.08 5.77
CA ALA A 138 -4.01 -18.73 6.66
C ALA A 138 -4.99 -17.74 7.29
N ILE A 139 -4.52 -16.57 7.76
CA ILE A 139 -5.40 -15.53 8.33
C ILE A 139 -6.31 -14.95 7.25
N LEU A 140 -5.79 -14.68 6.04
CA LEU A 140 -6.59 -14.15 4.94
C LEU A 140 -7.70 -15.12 4.50
N GLU A 141 -7.38 -16.42 4.37
CA GLU A 141 -8.36 -17.46 4.02
C GLU A 141 -9.44 -17.60 5.10
N ASP A 142 -9.05 -17.69 6.39
CA ASP A 142 -9.99 -17.80 7.53
C ASP A 142 -10.92 -16.57 7.62
N GLU A 143 -10.34 -15.37 7.58
CA GLU A 143 -11.11 -14.13 7.72
C GLU A 143 -12.00 -13.85 6.49
N THR A 144 -11.55 -14.20 5.28
CA THR A 144 -12.40 -14.09 4.08
C THR A 144 -13.57 -15.08 4.15
N GLY A 145 -13.36 -16.27 4.73
CA GLY A 145 -14.41 -17.25 5.00
C GLY A 145 -15.52 -16.74 5.94
N LYS A 146 -15.22 -15.74 6.78
CA LYS A 146 -16.19 -15.06 7.66
C LYS A 146 -16.91 -13.89 6.99
N GLY A 147 -16.44 -13.47 5.81
CA GLY A 147 -17.00 -12.38 5.02
C GLY A 147 -15.90 -11.64 4.27
N ALA A 148 -16.11 -11.43 2.97
CA ALA A 148 -15.15 -10.76 2.10
C ALA A 148 -14.86 -9.31 2.53
N PHE A 149 -13.62 -8.88 2.31
CA PHE A 149 -13.17 -7.51 2.50
C PHE A 149 -12.14 -7.18 1.41
N PRO A 150 -12.08 -5.94 0.92
CA PRO A 150 -11.07 -5.56 -0.06
C PRO A 150 -9.72 -5.39 0.61
N PHE A 151 -8.65 -5.76 -0.10
CA PHE A 151 -7.28 -5.59 0.39
C PHE A 151 -6.26 -5.50 -0.73
N ILE A 152 -5.09 -5.00 -0.37
CA ILE A 152 -3.89 -4.93 -1.21
C ILE A 152 -2.71 -5.50 -0.43
N LEU A 153 -1.99 -6.43 -1.04
CA LEU A 153 -0.65 -6.83 -0.59
C LEU A 153 0.32 -5.77 -1.10
N HIS A 154 0.67 -4.80 -0.24
CA HIS A 154 1.61 -3.76 -0.63
C HIS A 154 3.04 -4.31 -0.62
N CYS A 155 3.93 -3.58 -1.28
CA CYS A 155 5.36 -3.84 -1.41
C CYS A 155 5.67 -5.33 -1.62
N PHE A 156 4.93 -5.96 -2.54
CA PHE A 156 4.92 -7.40 -2.64
C PHE A 156 6.34 -7.92 -2.94
N SER A 157 6.84 -8.73 -2.01
CA SER A 157 8.16 -9.37 -2.08
C SER A 157 8.14 -10.81 -1.53
N SER A 158 6.94 -11.33 -1.28
CA SER A 158 6.64 -12.68 -0.82
C SER A 158 6.71 -13.72 -1.96
N GLY A 159 6.54 -14.99 -1.61
CA GLY A 159 6.51 -16.11 -2.54
C GLY A 159 5.22 -16.20 -3.37
N ARG A 160 5.32 -16.93 -4.48
CA ARG A 160 4.23 -17.16 -5.45
C ARG A 160 2.91 -17.61 -4.81
N ARG A 161 2.97 -18.50 -3.81
CA ARG A 161 1.76 -19.03 -3.14
C ARG A 161 0.93 -17.91 -2.50
N LEU A 162 1.56 -16.92 -1.84
CA LEU A 162 0.83 -15.83 -1.22
C LEU A 162 0.17 -14.92 -2.26
N ALA A 163 0.86 -14.63 -3.37
CA ALA A 163 0.27 -13.90 -4.50
C ALA A 163 -0.97 -14.60 -5.06
N GLU A 164 -0.90 -15.91 -5.28
CA GLU A 164 -2.02 -16.71 -5.78
C GLU A 164 -3.20 -16.72 -4.81
N VAL A 165 -2.95 -16.88 -3.50
CA VAL A 165 -3.99 -16.78 -2.46
C VAL A 165 -4.62 -15.39 -2.47
N GLY A 166 -3.80 -14.33 -2.44
CA GLY A 166 -4.27 -12.95 -2.43
C GLY A 166 -5.21 -12.65 -3.60
N VAL A 167 -4.79 -13.01 -4.82
CA VAL A 167 -5.60 -12.83 -6.03
C VAL A 167 -6.88 -13.68 -6.01
N ALA A 168 -6.79 -14.94 -5.57
CA ALA A 168 -7.96 -15.84 -5.50
C ALA A 168 -9.02 -15.34 -4.51
N LEU A 169 -8.61 -14.66 -3.44
CA LEU A 169 -9.50 -14.02 -2.47
C LEU A 169 -9.99 -12.63 -2.92
N GLY A 170 -9.62 -12.17 -4.12
CA GLY A 170 -10.04 -10.90 -4.70
C GLY A 170 -9.16 -9.70 -4.35
N GLY A 171 -8.02 -9.93 -3.68
CA GLY A 171 -7.05 -8.90 -3.35
C GLY A 171 -6.21 -8.44 -4.53
N TYR A 172 -5.54 -7.32 -4.33
CA TYR A 172 -4.63 -6.71 -5.29
C TYR A 172 -3.17 -6.88 -4.85
N VAL A 173 -2.24 -6.76 -5.80
CA VAL A 173 -0.81 -6.89 -5.56
C VAL A 173 -0.10 -5.62 -6.03
N SER A 174 0.58 -4.94 -5.12
CA SER A 174 1.34 -3.72 -5.42
C SER A 174 2.83 -4.03 -5.51
N PHE A 175 3.49 -3.42 -6.49
CA PHE A 175 4.93 -3.56 -6.67
C PHE A 175 5.64 -2.24 -6.39
N SER A 176 6.68 -2.30 -5.55
CA SER A 176 7.56 -1.18 -5.23
C SER A 176 8.83 -1.19 -6.08
N GLY A 177 9.78 -0.31 -5.79
CA GLY A 177 11.05 -0.23 -6.50
C GLY A 177 11.88 -1.52 -6.49
N ILE A 178 11.58 -2.48 -5.60
CA ILE A 178 12.18 -3.84 -5.61
C ILE A 178 12.05 -4.50 -6.97
N LEU A 179 10.94 -4.29 -7.69
CA LEU A 179 10.69 -4.87 -9.02
C LEU A 179 11.80 -4.50 -10.02
N THR A 180 12.42 -3.33 -9.86
CA THR A 180 13.48 -2.82 -10.73
C THR A 180 14.86 -3.41 -10.44
N PHE A 181 15.04 -4.11 -9.31
CA PHE A 181 16.37 -4.58 -8.93
C PHE A 181 16.80 -5.76 -9.82
N LYS A 182 18.10 -5.80 -10.15
CA LYS A 182 18.68 -6.80 -11.06
C LYS A 182 18.30 -8.24 -10.68
N ASN A 183 18.34 -8.55 -9.38
CA ASN A 183 18.11 -9.90 -8.86
C ASN A 183 16.63 -10.25 -8.62
N SER A 184 15.68 -9.35 -8.89
CA SER A 184 14.25 -9.59 -8.66
C SER A 184 13.57 -10.37 -9.79
N THR A 185 14.24 -11.40 -10.33
CA THR A 185 13.71 -12.21 -11.44
C THR A 185 12.44 -12.95 -11.05
N ASP A 186 12.42 -13.54 -9.86
CA ASP A 186 11.27 -14.32 -9.36
C ASP A 186 10.07 -13.41 -9.09
N LEU A 187 10.34 -12.21 -8.55
CA LEU A 187 9.30 -11.20 -8.35
C LEU A 187 8.67 -10.75 -9.66
N ARG A 188 9.48 -10.52 -10.71
CA ARG A 188 8.96 -10.20 -12.06
C ARG A 188 8.19 -11.37 -12.67
N ALA A 189 8.63 -12.61 -12.44
CA ALA A 189 7.87 -13.79 -12.88
C ALA A 189 6.50 -13.89 -12.19
N ILE A 190 6.42 -13.56 -10.89
CA ILE A 190 5.13 -13.49 -10.18
C ILE A 190 4.28 -12.34 -10.75
N ALA A 191 4.85 -11.15 -10.91
CA ALA A 191 4.16 -9.98 -11.46
C ALA A 191 3.55 -10.25 -12.86
N ALA A 192 4.26 -11.03 -13.69
CA ALA A 192 3.79 -11.43 -15.02
C ALA A 192 2.52 -12.30 -14.99
N ASP A 193 2.31 -13.06 -13.91
CA ASP A 193 1.19 -13.98 -13.76
C ASP A 193 -0.02 -13.37 -13.01
N ILE A 194 0.15 -12.20 -12.38
CA ILE A 194 -0.96 -11.50 -11.72
C ILE A 194 -1.93 -10.98 -12.80
N PRO A 195 -3.26 -11.20 -12.64
CA PRO A 195 -4.24 -10.60 -13.54
C PRO A 195 -4.06 -9.10 -13.66
N ARG A 196 -4.11 -8.57 -14.89
CA ARG A 196 -3.86 -7.15 -15.17
C ARG A 196 -4.74 -6.24 -14.31
N ASP A 197 -5.97 -6.65 -14.05
CA ASP A 197 -6.94 -5.90 -13.26
C ASP A 197 -6.76 -6.03 -11.74
N ARG A 198 -5.63 -6.58 -11.28
CA ARG A 198 -5.20 -6.70 -9.88
C ARG A 198 -3.80 -6.14 -9.60
N LEU A 199 -3.17 -5.50 -10.58
CA LEU A 199 -1.84 -4.90 -10.49
C LEU A 199 -1.88 -3.45 -9.98
N LEU A 200 -1.02 -3.12 -9.03
CA LEU A 200 -0.73 -1.75 -8.60
C LEU A 200 0.78 -1.48 -8.58
N VAL A 201 1.13 -0.20 -8.48
CA VAL A 201 2.50 0.29 -8.31
C VAL A 201 2.56 1.30 -7.19
N GLU A 202 3.70 1.32 -6.51
CA GLU A 202 3.96 2.24 -5.42
C GLU A 202 5.46 2.54 -5.28
N THR A 203 5.77 3.46 -4.39
CA THR A 203 7.16 3.75 -4.02
C THR A 203 7.59 3.09 -2.74
N ASP A 204 6.72 3.04 -1.72
CA ASP A 204 7.11 2.84 -0.32
C ASP A 204 8.12 3.91 0.15
N ALA A 205 8.07 5.12 -0.42
CA ALA A 205 9.01 6.19 -0.09
C ALA A 205 8.90 6.56 1.40
N PRO A 206 10.02 6.79 2.11
CA PRO A 206 11.38 7.05 1.60
C PRO A 206 12.22 5.81 1.27
N TYR A 207 11.68 4.60 1.44
CA TYR A 207 12.41 3.35 1.27
C TYR A 207 12.46 2.87 -0.19
N LEU A 208 13.29 1.86 -0.46
CA LEU A 208 13.22 1.04 -1.68
C LEU A 208 13.29 1.79 -3.01
N ALA A 209 14.11 2.84 -3.10
CA ALA A 209 14.27 3.63 -4.33
C ALA A 209 14.56 2.74 -5.56
N PRO A 210 13.76 2.87 -6.65
CA PRO A 210 13.95 2.07 -7.86
C PRO A 210 15.22 2.45 -8.61
N ILE A 211 15.71 1.60 -9.52
CA ILE A 211 16.71 2.00 -10.52
C ILE A 211 16.13 3.14 -11.37
N PRO A 212 16.88 4.23 -11.65
CA PRO A 212 18.32 4.45 -11.41
C PRO A 212 18.69 5.07 -10.05
N PHE A 213 17.73 5.26 -9.14
CA PHE A 213 17.92 5.91 -7.83
C PHE A 213 18.26 4.93 -6.69
N ARG A 214 18.47 3.65 -6.99
CA ARG A 214 18.82 2.63 -5.98
C ARG A 214 19.97 3.09 -5.08
N GLY A 215 19.75 3.03 -3.76
CA GLY A 215 20.70 3.50 -2.74
C GLY A 215 20.58 4.98 -2.37
N LYS A 216 19.69 5.73 -3.03
CA LYS A 216 19.27 7.08 -2.63
C LYS A 216 17.95 7.01 -1.86
N ARG A 217 17.58 8.11 -1.20
CA ARG A 217 16.25 8.30 -0.62
C ARG A 217 15.20 8.28 -1.73
N ASN A 218 14.15 7.49 -1.55
CA ASN A 218 13.05 7.40 -2.50
C ASN A 218 12.09 8.59 -2.34
N GLU A 219 11.27 8.84 -3.36
CA GLU A 219 10.18 9.82 -3.31
C GLU A 219 9.07 9.41 -4.29
N PRO A 220 7.80 9.85 -4.09
CA PRO A 220 6.67 9.44 -4.91
C PRO A 220 6.85 9.59 -6.42
N ALA A 221 7.59 10.62 -6.85
CA ALA A 221 7.90 10.85 -8.26
C ALA A 221 8.62 9.67 -8.93
N TYR A 222 9.31 8.82 -8.16
CA TYR A 222 10.09 7.71 -8.70
C TYR A 222 9.24 6.49 -9.06
N VAL A 223 7.95 6.45 -8.72
CA VAL A 223 7.02 5.35 -9.09
C VAL A 223 6.97 5.13 -10.60
N VAL A 224 7.24 6.17 -11.41
CA VAL A 224 7.36 6.07 -12.87
C VAL A 224 8.35 5.00 -13.31
N ASN A 225 9.42 4.78 -12.56
CA ASN A 225 10.44 3.78 -12.88
C ASN A 225 9.95 2.36 -12.54
N THR A 226 9.21 2.21 -11.45
CA THR A 226 8.55 0.95 -11.10
C THR A 226 7.50 0.56 -12.13
N ALA A 227 6.65 1.51 -12.54
CA ALA A 227 5.63 1.32 -13.56
C ALA A 227 6.23 0.91 -14.91
N ARG A 228 7.33 1.54 -15.33
CA ARG A 228 8.07 1.15 -16.55
C ARG A 228 8.52 -0.30 -16.53
N VAL A 229 9.16 -0.74 -15.44
CA VAL A 229 9.61 -2.13 -15.33
C VAL A 229 8.43 -3.09 -15.27
N LEU A 230 7.33 -2.72 -14.63
CA LEU A 230 6.11 -3.54 -14.64
C LEU A 230 5.54 -3.64 -16.07
N ALA A 231 5.50 -2.54 -16.82
CA ALA A 231 5.06 -2.52 -18.22
C ALA A 231 5.86 -3.49 -19.09
N ASP A 232 7.20 -3.43 -18.99
CA ASP A 232 8.10 -4.34 -19.69
C ASP A 232 7.86 -5.80 -19.27
N THR A 233 7.60 -6.03 -17.99
CA THR A 233 7.37 -7.37 -17.43
C THR A 233 6.12 -8.04 -17.99
N ILE A 234 5.04 -7.28 -18.20
CA ILE A 234 3.77 -7.81 -18.75
C ILE A 234 3.56 -7.53 -20.24
N GLY A 235 4.54 -6.93 -20.91
CA GLY A 235 4.55 -6.67 -22.36
C GLY A 235 3.56 -5.59 -22.81
N VAL A 236 3.45 -4.48 -22.09
CA VAL A 236 2.56 -3.35 -22.42
C VAL A 236 3.32 -2.03 -22.49
N SER A 237 2.67 -0.99 -23.02
CA SER A 237 3.26 0.36 -23.10
C SER A 237 3.24 1.12 -21.76
N GLU A 238 4.04 2.18 -21.62
CA GLU A 238 4.01 3.07 -20.44
C GLU A 238 2.62 3.69 -20.21
N THR A 239 1.91 4.03 -21.30
CA THR A 239 0.54 4.56 -21.20
C THR A 239 -0.43 3.48 -20.72
N GLU A 240 -0.34 2.27 -21.29
CA GLU A 240 -1.23 1.16 -20.93
C GLU A 240 -1.03 0.71 -19.48
N ILE A 241 0.21 0.64 -18.98
CA ILE A 241 0.43 0.30 -17.56
C ILE A 241 -0.16 1.38 -16.64
N ALA A 242 -0.02 2.65 -17.01
CA ALA A 242 -0.52 3.75 -16.21
C ALA A 242 -2.05 3.72 -16.11
N ASP A 243 -2.72 3.37 -17.21
CA ASP A 243 -4.18 3.19 -17.26
C ASP A 243 -4.60 1.96 -16.45
N ILE A 244 -3.92 0.81 -16.61
CA ILE A 244 -4.19 -0.42 -15.84
C ILE A 244 -4.10 -0.16 -14.34
N THR A 245 -2.96 0.36 -13.86
CA THR A 245 -2.73 0.51 -12.43
C THR A 245 -3.62 1.60 -11.83
N SER A 246 -3.86 2.70 -12.55
CA SER A 246 -4.74 3.77 -12.06
C SER A 246 -6.20 3.33 -12.01
N GLU A 247 -6.67 2.56 -13.00
CA GLU A 247 -8.03 2.01 -12.99
C GLU A 247 -8.21 1.04 -11.81
N ASN A 248 -7.20 0.22 -11.52
CA ASN A 248 -7.20 -0.68 -10.37
C ASN A 248 -7.24 0.09 -9.04
N VAL A 249 -6.48 1.19 -8.91
CA VAL A 249 -6.59 2.08 -7.75
C VAL A 249 -8.01 2.61 -7.59
N PHE A 250 -8.63 3.14 -8.65
CA PHE A 250 -9.99 3.70 -8.53
C PHE A 250 -11.05 2.64 -8.27
N ARG A 251 -10.84 1.40 -8.69
CA ARG A 251 -11.71 0.28 -8.36
C ARG A 251 -11.58 -0.13 -6.89
N LEU A 252 -10.36 -0.10 -6.35
CA LEU A 252 -10.05 -0.55 -5.00
C LEU A 252 -10.32 0.52 -3.94
N PHE A 253 -9.77 1.72 -4.12
CA PHE A 253 -9.86 2.84 -3.19
C PHE A 253 -11.11 3.67 -3.49
N THR A 254 -12.29 3.12 -3.17
CA THR A 254 -13.61 3.65 -3.57
C THR A 254 -13.91 5.08 -3.09
N LYS A 255 -13.29 5.54 -1.99
CA LYS A 255 -13.40 6.93 -1.51
C LYS A 255 -12.50 7.92 -2.25
N MET A 256 -11.55 7.45 -3.07
CA MET A 256 -10.65 8.32 -3.81
C MET A 256 -11.32 8.80 -5.10
N PRO A 257 -11.62 10.11 -5.25
CA PRO A 257 -12.24 10.62 -6.45
C PRO A 257 -11.24 10.61 -7.61
N ARG A 258 -11.75 10.23 -8.79
CA ARG A 258 -11.05 10.47 -10.05
C ARG A 258 -10.81 11.98 -10.20
N PRO A 259 -9.61 12.41 -10.62
CA PRO A 259 -9.40 13.81 -11.01
C PRO A 259 -10.43 14.19 -12.08
N ALA A 260 -10.92 15.43 -12.04
CA ALA A 260 -11.73 15.95 -13.12
C ALA A 260 -10.93 15.86 -14.43
N ALA A 261 -11.59 15.43 -15.51
CA ALA A 261 -11.01 15.56 -16.84
C ALA A 261 -10.79 17.05 -17.09
N GLY A 262 -9.52 17.45 -17.24
CA GLY A 262 -9.13 18.81 -17.62
C GLY A 262 -9.45 19.11 -19.08
#